data_AF-A0A7J7IRZ4-F1
#
_entry.id   AF-A0A7J7IRZ4-F1
#
_cell.length_a   1.000
_cell.length_b   1.000
_cell.length_c   1.000
_cell.angle_alpha   90.00
_cell.angle_beta   90.00
_cell.angle_gamma   90.00
#
_symmetry.space_group_name_H-M   'P 1'
#
loop_
_entity.id
_entity.type
_entity.pdbx_description
1 polymer ?
#
loop_
_entity_poly.entity_id
_entity_poly.type
_entity_poly.pdbx_seq_one_letter_code
_entity_poly.pdbx_strand_id
1 'polypeptide(L)'
;MTGFLHSAKLFFLSSTQRAGLEKGEFSEVQAEWEAKLRRTMRHAERLEGGLSQVTPAWKSVLKSVRVTAKSAKVKAVEGVGRKKQVVEDDFHNVDPGFVEFAQLSEEATGALESLCGRELFTGGTTLSHMLSEVRQYIEGCRTLLTYIGQDVENARLEFDHYYNKCEAISQRARQRRMTEAESERLVRNRVKLERARDRYVARKRNYIDSARALYYKYPPLCRAVLAALWSYQMSASEAIQEVSEMVEQQVSNNIELAKTLDVQSMSPAIPEEDREVKRDDPDIPLTSYEAAKKFEKQPSEVPLPPGWEERIDPATGRIFYISHAEKTTSWVPPTPPKYEKALKAPKPHIEKMTPESVRV
;
A
#
# COMPACT_ATOMS: atom_id res chain seq x y z
N MET A 1 -1.45 29.69 -39.73
CA MET A 1 -0.54 30.85 -39.68
C MET A 1 -1.33 32.11 -39.30
N THR A 2 -1.87 32.15 -38.09
CA THR A 2 -2.71 33.24 -37.57
C THR A 2 -2.15 33.76 -36.24
N GLY A 3 -0.82 33.87 -36.18
CA GLY A 3 -0.06 34.17 -34.96
C GLY A 3 0.87 35.38 -35.06
N PHE A 4 0.59 36.35 -35.94
CA PHE A 4 1.51 37.49 -36.12
C PHE A 4 0.88 38.89 -36.17
N LEU A 5 -0.42 39.03 -35.91
CA LEU A 5 -1.10 40.33 -35.93
C LEU A 5 -1.92 40.61 -34.66
N HIS A 6 -1.31 40.43 -33.49
CA HIS A 6 -1.75 41.10 -32.26
C HIS A 6 -0.67 42.03 -31.66
N SER A 7 0.50 42.14 -32.28
CA SER A 7 1.58 43.07 -31.86
C SER A 7 1.49 44.47 -32.50
N ALA A 8 0.43 44.80 -33.25
CA ALA A 8 0.35 46.05 -34.01
C ALA A 8 -0.84 46.97 -33.63
N LYS A 9 -1.28 46.93 -32.37
CA LYS A 9 -2.20 47.93 -31.79
C LYS A 9 -1.68 48.56 -30.49
N LEU A 10 -0.36 48.57 -30.29
CA LEU A 10 0.30 49.14 -29.10
C LEU A 10 1.01 50.48 -29.35
N PHE A 11 0.67 51.20 -30.42
CA PHE A 11 1.32 52.47 -30.75
C PHE A 11 0.48 53.74 -30.54
N PHE A 12 -0.79 53.62 -30.13
CA PHE A 12 -1.63 54.80 -29.83
C PHE A 12 -2.53 54.59 -28.62
N LEU A 13 -1.94 54.38 -27.45
CA LEU A 13 -2.62 54.55 -26.17
C LEU A 13 -1.76 55.42 -25.27
N SER A 14 -2.36 56.44 -24.64
CA SER A 14 -1.65 57.36 -23.76
C SER A 14 -1.09 56.63 -22.53
N SER A 15 0.01 57.13 -21.98
CA SER A 15 0.70 56.58 -20.78
C SER A 15 -0.26 56.31 -19.60
N THR A 16 -1.32 57.10 -19.48
CA THR A 16 -2.39 56.97 -18.48
C THR A 16 -3.38 55.84 -18.76
N GLN A 17 -3.61 55.44 -20.02
CA GLN A 17 -4.44 54.29 -20.36
C GLN A 17 -3.73 52.93 -20.14
N ARG A 18 -2.38 52.88 -20.22
CA ARG A 18 -1.60 51.69 -19.80
C ARG A 18 -1.65 51.44 -18.29
N ALA A 19 -1.68 52.49 -17.48
CA ALA A 19 -1.72 52.36 -16.02
C ALA A 19 -3.08 51.82 -15.48
N GLY A 20 -4.17 51.99 -16.23
CA GLY A 20 -5.51 51.49 -15.86
C GLY A 20 -5.75 50.03 -16.22
N LEU A 21 -5.17 49.55 -17.33
CA LEU A 21 -5.30 48.15 -17.79
C LEU A 21 -4.39 47.19 -17.00
N GLU A 22 -3.25 47.67 -16.49
CA GLU A 22 -2.31 46.82 -15.74
C GLU A 22 -2.72 46.51 -14.29
N LYS A 23 -3.63 47.28 -13.67
CA LYS A 23 -4.05 47.06 -12.27
C LYS A 23 -5.10 45.95 -12.12
N GLY A 24 -6.05 45.84 -13.05
CA GLY A 24 -7.17 44.89 -12.97
C GLY A 24 -6.81 43.50 -13.50
N GLU A 25 -6.46 43.41 -14.79
CA GLU A 25 -6.17 42.14 -15.46
C GLU A 25 -5.01 41.38 -14.80
N PHE A 26 -3.95 42.09 -14.36
CA PHE A 26 -2.79 41.42 -13.79
C PHE A 26 -3.00 40.96 -12.35
N SER A 27 -3.89 41.59 -11.59
CA SER A 27 -4.23 41.13 -10.23
C SER A 27 -5.05 39.85 -10.29
N GLU A 28 -5.97 39.77 -11.25
CA GLU A 28 -6.79 38.59 -11.50
C GLU A 28 -5.93 37.40 -11.95
N VAL A 29 -5.00 37.62 -12.87
CA VAL A 29 -4.03 36.58 -13.29
C VAL A 29 -3.19 36.08 -12.13
N GLN A 30 -2.70 36.96 -11.24
CA GLN A 30 -1.94 36.53 -10.07
C GLN A 30 -2.80 35.66 -9.14
N ALA A 31 -4.01 36.11 -8.81
CA ALA A 31 -4.94 35.38 -7.95
C ALA A 31 -5.30 34.00 -8.54
N GLU A 32 -5.48 33.91 -9.86
CA GLU A 32 -5.73 32.66 -10.57
C GLU A 32 -4.57 31.66 -10.39
N TRP A 33 -3.33 32.10 -10.62
CA TRP A 33 -2.14 31.26 -10.46
C TRP A 33 -1.92 30.83 -9.01
N GLU A 34 -2.13 31.73 -8.06
CA GLU A 34 -2.08 31.38 -6.64
C GLU A 34 -3.16 30.36 -6.25
N ALA A 35 -4.37 30.50 -6.79
CA ALA A 35 -5.44 29.55 -6.52
C ALA A 35 -5.09 28.16 -7.07
N LYS A 36 -4.51 28.10 -8.29
CA LYS A 36 -3.99 26.87 -8.89
C LYS A 36 -2.90 26.24 -8.02
N LEU A 37 -1.90 27.01 -7.60
CA LEU A 37 -0.81 26.52 -6.76
C LEU A 37 -1.29 26.06 -5.38
N ARG A 38 -2.20 26.79 -4.73
CA ARG A 38 -2.76 26.36 -3.44
C ARG A 38 -3.53 25.04 -3.58
N ARG A 39 -4.21 24.80 -4.72
CA ARG A 39 -4.87 23.52 -5.00
C ARG A 39 -3.85 22.39 -5.16
N THR A 40 -2.81 22.57 -5.97
CA THR A 40 -1.79 21.53 -6.20
C THR A 40 -0.95 21.27 -4.95
N MET A 41 -0.62 22.30 -4.16
CA MET A 41 0.07 22.18 -2.88
C MET A 41 -0.73 21.35 -1.88
N ARG A 42 -2.04 21.62 -1.72
CA ARG A 42 -2.90 20.79 -0.85
C ARG A 42 -2.97 19.33 -1.30
N HIS A 43 -2.98 19.08 -2.61
CA HIS A 43 -2.92 17.72 -3.12
C HIS A 43 -1.57 17.06 -2.81
N ALA A 44 -0.46 17.82 -2.94
CA ALA A 44 0.87 17.36 -2.58
C ALA A 44 1.02 17.06 -1.08
N GLU A 45 0.44 17.87 -0.20
CA GLU A 45 0.43 17.63 1.25
C GLU A 45 -0.30 16.34 1.61
N ARG A 46 -1.43 16.04 0.96
CA ARG A 46 -2.11 14.74 1.12
C ARG A 46 -1.26 13.58 0.61
N LEU A 47 -0.58 13.78 -0.53
CA LEU A 47 0.31 12.78 -1.11
C LEU A 47 1.51 12.48 -0.19
N GLU A 48 2.11 13.52 0.40
CA GLU A 48 3.18 13.42 1.40
C GLU A 48 2.70 12.65 2.64
N GLY A 49 1.52 13.02 3.15
CA GLY A 49 0.88 12.30 4.25
C GLY A 49 0.67 10.82 3.92
N GLY A 50 0.13 10.49 2.75
CA GLY A 50 -0.05 9.10 2.32
C GLY A 50 1.26 8.33 2.18
N LEU A 51 2.24 8.90 1.45
CA LEU A 51 3.55 8.29 1.24
C LEU A 51 4.29 8.00 2.54
N SER A 52 4.20 8.92 3.52
CA SER A 52 4.83 8.75 4.84
C SER A 52 4.32 7.53 5.60
N GLN A 53 3.09 7.07 5.32
CA GLN A 53 2.45 5.95 5.99
C GLN A 53 2.66 4.60 5.30
N VAL A 54 3.11 4.57 4.04
CA VAL A 54 3.30 3.32 3.28
C VAL A 54 4.31 2.42 3.95
N THR A 55 5.50 2.95 4.27
CA THR A 55 6.56 2.15 4.90
C THR A 55 6.16 1.67 6.31
N PRO A 56 5.60 2.50 7.21
CA PRO A 56 5.04 2.03 8.48
C PRO A 56 3.94 0.96 8.33
N ALA A 57 3.03 1.10 7.36
CA ALA A 57 1.96 0.14 7.14
C ALA A 57 2.53 -1.25 6.79
N TRP A 58 3.50 -1.31 5.89
CA TRP A 58 4.19 -2.55 5.54
C TRP A 58 4.96 -3.16 6.71
N LYS A 59 5.61 -2.35 7.55
CA LYS A 59 6.21 -2.84 8.81
C LYS A 59 5.18 -3.51 9.73
N SER A 60 3.97 -2.95 9.80
CA SER A 60 2.89 -3.52 10.61
C SER A 60 2.39 -4.86 10.07
N VAL A 61 2.29 -4.99 8.74
CA VAL A 61 1.93 -6.25 8.08
C VAL A 61 2.96 -7.33 8.41
N LEU A 62 4.24 -7.05 8.20
CA LEU A 62 5.33 -8.00 8.49
C LEU A 62 5.39 -8.39 9.97
N LYS A 63 5.19 -7.44 10.88
CA LYS A 63 5.09 -7.73 12.31
C LYS A 63 3.92 -8.68 12.61
N SER A 64 2.78 -8.50 11.96
CA SER A 64 1.59 -9.35 12.16
C SER A 64 1.80 -10.76 11.62
N VAL A 65 2.45 -10.91 10.46
CA VAL A 65 2.85 -12.20 9.90
C VAL A 65 3.79 -12.92 10.87
N ARG A 66 4.80 -12.22 11.40
CA ARG A 66 5.74 -12.77 12.38
C ARG A 66 5.05 -13.28 13.65
N VAL A 67 4.14 -12.49 14.22
CA VAL A 67 3.38 -12.87 15.43
C VAL A 67 2.50 -14.10 15.16
N THR A 68 1.87 -14.16 13.99
CA THR A 68 1.02 -15.28 13.59
C THR A 68 1.85 -16.55 13.42
N ALA A 69 3.00 -16.48 12.75
CA ALA A 69 3.94 -17.59 12.59
C ALA A 69 4.46 -18.11 13.94
N LYS A 70 4.85 -17.21 14.85
CA LYS A 70 5.25 -17.58 16.22
C LYS A 70 4.11 -18.25 17.00
N SER A 71 2.89 -17.76 16.85
CA SER A 71 1.72 -18.35 17.53
C SER A 71 1.36 -19.73 16.97
N ALA A 72 1.53 -19.96 15.67
CA ALA A 72 1.37 -21.27 15.04
C ALA A 72 2.41 -22.27 15.57
N LYS A 73 3.68 -21.84 15.72
CA LYS A 73 4.74 -22.63 16.37
C LYS A 73 4.34 -23.07 17.79
N VAL A 74 3.85 -22.15 18.63
CA VAL A 74 3.41 -22.46 20.01
C VAL A 74 2.23 -23.45 20.04
N LYS A 75 1.21 -23.26 19.20
CA LYS A 75 0.06 -24.19 19.14
C LYS A 75 0.44 -25.58 18.66
N ALA A 76 1.40 -25.69 17.74
CA ALA A 76 1.96 -26.98 17.33
C ALA A 76 2.68 -27.66 18.51
N VAL A 77 3.44 -26.90 19.32
CA VAL A 77 4.10 -27.42 20.54
C VAL A 77 3.07 -27.96 21.54
N GLU A 78 2.02 -27.20 21.83
CA GLU A 78 0.97 -27.59 22.79
C GLU A 78 0.12 -28.77 22.30
N GLY A 79 -0.16 -28.84 21.00
CA GLY A 79 -0.90 -29.94 20.37
C GLY A 79 -0.13 -31.27 20.36
N VAL A 80 1.19 -31.21 20.17
CA VAL A 80 2.10 -32.37 20.29
C VAL A 80 2.26 -32.79 21.76
N GLY A 81 2.36 -31.83 22.68
CA GLY A 81 2.40 -32.10 24.13
C GLY A 81 1.16 -32.83 24.65
N ARG A 82 -0.04 -32.51 24.15
CA ARG A 82 -1.27 -33.25 24.47
C ARG A 82 -1.31 -34.66 23.88
N LYS A 83 -0.73 -34.89 22.69
CA LYS A 83 -0.64 -36.24 22.12
C LYS A 83 0.42 -37.10 22.82
N LYS A 84 1.48 -36.51 23.36
CA LYS A 84 2.49 -37.21 24.17
C LYS A 84 2.03 -37.58 25.58
N GLN A 85 0.94 -37.00 26.08
CA GLN A 85 0.40 -37.34 27.40
C GLN A 85 -0.26 -38.74 27.48
N VAL A 86 -0.13 -39.58 26.43
CA VAL A 86 -0.57 -40.98 26.41
C VAL A 86 0.58 -41.98 26.50
N VAL A 87 1.85 -41.54 26.42
CA VAL A 87 3.00 -42.43 26.65
C VAL A 87 4.07 -41.63 27.40
N GLU A 88 4.01 -41.69 28.73
CA GLU A 88 5.17 -41.35 29.57
C GLU A 88 6.26 -42.40 29.33
N ASP A 89 7.51 -41.96 29.38
CA ASP A 89 8.79 -42.68 29.18
C ASP A 89 9.36 -42.64 27.75
N ASP A 90 9.82 -41.45 27.32
CA ASP A 90 11.13 -41.29 26.65
C ASP A 90 11.39 -39.81 26.33
N PHE A 91 12.27 -39.20 27.13
CA PHE A 91 12.55 -37.76 27.11
C PHE A 91 13.47 -37.27 25.98
N HIS A 92 13.72 -38.06 24.92
CA HIS A 92 14.69 -37.69 23.88
C HIS A 92 14.20 -37.60 22.44
N ASN A 93 12.95 -37.90 22.12
CA ASN A 93 12.50 -37.88 20.73
C ASN A 93 11.56 -36.71 20.46
N VAL A 94 12.11 -35.50 20.28
CA VAL A 94 11.37 -34.46 19.56
C VAL A 94 11.21 -34.96 18.12
N ASP A 95 9.97 -35.05 17.65
CA ASP A 95 9.66 -35.53 16.30
C ASP A 95 10.52 -34.76 15.27
N PRO A 96 11.34 -35.43 14.45
CA PRO A 96 12.18 -34.77 13.44
C PRO A 96 11.40 -33.80 12.54
N GLY A 97 10.16 -34.14 12.19
CA GLY A 97 9.29 -33.27 11.39
C GLY A 97 8.87 -31.99 12.10
N PHE A 98 8.91 -31.98 13.44
CA PHE A 98 8.63 -30.80 14.27
C PHE A 98 9.82 -29.82 14.33
N VAL A 99 11.06 -30.34 14.37
CA VAL A 99 12.27 -29.50 14.30
C VAL A 99 12.36 -28.83 12.93
N GLU A 100 12.07 -29.57 11.86
CA GLU A 100 12.01 -29.05 10.49
C GLU A 100 10.93 -27.96 10.33
N PHE A 101 9.72 -28.16 10.86
CA PHE A 101 8.65 -27.14 10.78
C PHE A 101 8.98 -25.85 11.56
N ALA A 102 9.60 -25.98 12.73
CA ALA A 102 10.03 -24.85 13.55
C ALA A 102 11.14 -24.04 12.87
N GLN A 103 12.11 -24.70 12.23
CA GLN A 103 13.16 -24.08 11.42
C GLN A 103 12.59 -23.38 10.19
N LEU A 104 11.67 -24.04 9.47
CA LEU A 104 10.91 -23.48 8.35
C LEU A 104 10.23 -22.16 8.66
N SER A 105 9.55 -22.09 9.80
CA SER A 105 8.84 -20.87 10.20
C SER A 105 9.80 -19.71 10.48
N GLU A 106 11.02 -20.02 10.94
CA GLU A 106 12.05 -19.06 11.30
C GLU A 106 12.85 -18.62 10.06
N GLU A 107 13.11 -19.54 9.14
CA GLU A 107 13.70 -19.27 7.82
C GLU A 107 12.75 -18.47 6.92
N ALA A 108 11.46 -18.81 6.87
CA ALA A 108 10.47 -18.06 6.09
C ALA A 108 10.26 -16.64 6.62
N THR A 109 10.23 -16.47 7.95
CA THR A 109 10.13 -15.13 8.55
C THR A 109 11.42 -14.33 8.40
N GLY A 110 12.58 -14.97 8.50
CA GLY A 110 13.89 -14.37 8.22
C GLY A 110 14.07 -13.99 6.75
N ALA A 111 13.60 -14.81 5.82
CA ALA A 111 13.62 -14.55 4.38
C ALA A 111 12.70 -13.38 4.02
N LEU A 112 11.47 -13.34 4.56
CA LEU A 112 10.58 -12.19 4.41
C LEU A 112 11.23 -10.91 4.92
N GLU A 113 11.88 -10.95 6.08
CA GLU A 113 12.58 -9.79 6.64
C GLU A 113 13.84 -9.40 5.88
N SER A 114 14.51 -10.36 5.25
CA SER A 114 15.68 -10.11 4.41
C SER A 114 15.26 -9.52 3.06
N LEU A 115 14.25 -10.08 2.39
CA LEU A 115 13.74 -9.62 1.11
C LEU A 115 13.03 -8.27 1.25
N CYS A 116 12.11 -8.15 2.21
CA CYS A 116 11.48 -6.88 2.55
C CYS A 116 12.48 -5.91 3.18
N GLY A 117 13.46 -6.40 3.96
CA GLY A 117 14.53 -5.60 4.54
C GLY A 117 15.38 -4.94 3.47
N ARG A 118 15.85 -5.74 2.52
CA ARG A 118 16.80 -5.35 1.48
C ARG A 118 16.18 -4.49 0.39
N GLU A 119 14.90 -4.72 0.05
CA GLU A 119 14.18 -3.94 -0.96
C GLU A 119 13.28 -2.83 -0.40
N LEU A 120 12.60 -3.06 0.73
CA LEU A 120 11.62 -2.11 1.31
C LEU A 120 12.19 -1.22 2.42
N PHE A 121 13.28 -1.60 3.11
CA PHE A 121 13.76 -0.90 4.31
C PHE A 121 15.23 -0.44 4.31
N THR A 122 16.14 -1.10 3.59
CA THR A 122 17.53 -0.67 3.42
C THR A 122 17.72 -0.04 2.05
N GLY A 123 17.17 1.17 1.90
CA GLY A 123 17.51 2.00 0.74
C GLY A 123 16.78 1.69 -0.55
N GLY A 124 15.45 1.50 -0.51
CA GLY A 124 14.60 1.84 -1.63
C GLY A 124 14.69 3.35 -1.89
N THR A 125 15.80 3.80 -2.50
CA THR A 125 16.11 5.20 -2.78
C THR A 125 14.93 5.90 -3.40
N THR A 126 14.17 5.21 -4.25
CA THR A 126 13.07 5.77 -5.02
C THR A 126 11.94 6.32 -4.15
N LEU A 127 11.37 5.59 -3.17
CA LEU A 127 10.21 6.10 -2.41
C LEU A 127 10.60 7.23 -1.46
N SER A 128 11.74 7.10 -0.78
CA SER A 128 12.29 8.16 0.09
C SER A 128 12.69 9.41 -0.71
N HIS A 129 13.31 9.22 -1.88
CA HIS A 129 13.62 10.28 -2.82
C HIS A 129 12.34 10.96 -3.32
N MET A 130 11.32 10.20 -3.72
CA MET A 130 10.03 10.77 -4.13
C MET A 130 9.36 11.56 -2.99
N LEU A 131 9.42 11.06 -1.76
CA LEU A 131 8.92 11.79 -0.58
C LEU A 131 9.69 13.11 -0.39
N SER A 132 11.01 13.10 -0.56
CA SER A 132 11.84 14.31 -0.54
C SER A 132 11.45 15.28 -1.65
N GLU A 133 11.29 14.81 -2.89
CA GLU A 133 10.86 15.65 -4.02
C GLU A 133 9.48 16.28 -3.80
N VAL A 134 8.52 15.53 -3.23
CA VAL A 134 7.20 16.06 -2.85
C VAL A 134 7.33 17.13 -1.78
N ARG A 135 8.17 16.92 -0.76
CA ARG A 135 8.43 17.94 0.28
C ARG A 135 9.07 19.20 -0.28
N GLN A 136 10.05 19.06 -1.17
CA GLN A 136 10.67 20.20 -1.85
C GLN A 136 9.67 20.96 -2.72
N TYR A 137 8.76 20.25 -3.40
CA TYR A 137 7.68 20.89 -4.16
C TYR A 137 6.74 21.71 -3.26
N ILE A 138 6.31 21.13 -2.13
CA ILE A 138 5.46 21.82 -1.15
C ILE A 138 6.17 23.07 -0.62
N GLU A 139 7.45 22.93 -0.25
CA GLU A 139 8.23 24.05 0.29
C GLU A 139 8.48 25.15 -0.75
N GLY A 140 8.72 24.77 -2.01
CA GLY A 140 8.80 25.72 -3.12
C GLY A 140 7.50 26.49 -3.32
N CYS A 141 6.34 25.83 -3.20
CA CYS A 141 5.04 26.49 -3.27
C CYS A 141 4.82 27.45 -2.10
N ARG A 142 5.17 27.05 -0.87
CA ARG A 142 5.09 27.93 0.31
C ARG A 142 5.96 29.16 0.15
N THR A 143 7.24 28.95 -0.20
CA THR A 143 8.22 30.03 -0.38
C THR A 143 7.76 31.05 -1.41
N LEU A 144 7.21 30.58 -2.54
CA LEU A 144 6.66 31.46 -3.56
C LEU A 144 5.46 32.24 -3.02
N LEU A 145 4.47 31.56 -2.44
CA LEU A 145 3.23 32.19 -1.96
C LEU A 145 3.45 33.16 -0.79
N THR A 146 4.48 32.97 0.04
CA THR A 146 4.77 33.82 1.20
C THR A 146 5.82 34.87 0.87
N TYR A 147 7.08 34.47 0.71
CA TYR A 147 8.21 35.40 0.62
C TYR A 147 8.24 36.15 -0.70
N ILE A 148 8.10 35.44 -1.82
CA ILE A 148 8.13 36.08 -3.15
C ILE A 148 6.84 36.87 -3.38
N GLY A 149 5.69 36.35 -2.91
CA GLY A 149 4.42 37.08 -2.93
C GLY A 149 4.50 38.40 -2.15
N GLN A 150 5.10 38.39 -0.96
CA GLN A 150 5.30 39.60 -0.16
C GLN A 150 6.25 40.61 -0.85
N ASP A 151 7.28 40.14 -1.55
CA ASP A 151 8.19 41.00 -2.30
C ASP A 151 7.49 41.73 -3.47
N VAL A 152 6.59 41.04 -4.18
CA VAL A 152 5.73 41.67 -5.20
C VAL A 152 4.82 42.73 -4.57
N GLU A 153 4.24 42.43 -3.42
CA GLU A 153 3.36 43.36 -2.70
C GLU A 153 4.12 44.60 -2.21
N ASN A 154 5.34 44.43 -1.70
CA ASN A 154 6.20 45.55 -1.31
C ASN A 154 6.53 46.46 -2.51
N ALA A 155 6.84 45.87 -3.67
CA ALA A 155 7.06 46.62 -4.90
C ALA A 155 5.79 47.36 -5.37
N ARG A 156 4.61 46.77 -5.17
CA ARG A 156 3.31 47.41 -5.44
C ARG A 156 3.10 48.64 -4.55
N LEU A 157 3.34 48.51 -3.26
CA LEU A 157 3.19 49.60 -2.29
C LEU A 157 4.16 50.76 -2.59
N GLU A 158 5.38 50.46 -3.02
CA GLU A 158 6.34 51.48 -3.46
C GLU A 158 5.82 52.25 -4.69
N PHE A 159 5.28 51.53 -5.68
CA PHE A 159 4.67 52.14 -6.85
C PHE A 159 3.48 53.03 -6.48
N ASP A 160 2.56 52.53 -5.66
CA ASP A 160 1.37 53.27 -5.22
C ASP A 160 1.76 54.53 -4.42
N HIS A 161 2.82 54.47 -3.61
CA HIS A 161 3.36 55.61 -2.87
C HIS A 161 3.82 56.76 -3.79
N TYR A 162 4.62 56.46 -4.81
CA TYR A 162 5.08 57.50 -5.75
C TYR A 162 3.96 57.97 -6.67
N TYR A 163 3.02 57.09 -7.03
CA TYR A 163 1.84 57.46 -7.80
C TYR A 163 1.00 58.49 -7.04
N ASN A 164 0.67 58.20 -5.77
CA ASN A 164 -0.09 59.09 -4.92
C ASN A 164 0.61 60.44 -4.70
N LYS A 165 1.95 60.46 -4.57
CA LYS A 165 2.73 61.70 -4.51
C LYS A 165 2.64 62.54 -5.78
N CYS A 166 2.72 61.91 -6.96
CA CYS A 166 2.59 62.59 -8.24
C CYS A 166 1.16 63.13 -8.45
N GLU A 167 0.15 62.33 -8.12
CA GLU A 167 -1.26 62.70 -8.22
C GLU A 167 -1.60 63.84 -7.27
N ALA A 168 -1.14 63.82 -6.01
CA ALA A 168 -1.39 64.89 -5.06
C ALA A 168 -0.84 66.25 -5.53
N ILE A 169 0.36 66.27 -6.13
CA ILE A 169 0.93 67.51 -6.69
C ILE A 169 0.14 67.94 -7.94
N SER A 170 -0.22 66.99 -8.80
CA SER A 170 -0.98 67.26 -10.02
C SER A 170 -2.39 67.78 -9.72
N GLN A 171 -3.07 67.26 -8.69
CA GLN A 171 -4.37 67.74 -8.23
C GLN A 171 -4.29 69.17 -7.70
N ARG A 172 -3.26 69.51 -6.90
CA ARG A 172 -3.04 70.89 -6.45
C ARG A 172 -2.79 71.83 -7.61
N ALA A 173 -2.04 71.40 -8.62
CA ALA A 173 -1.77 72.18 -9.83
C ALA A 173 -3.03 72.44 -10.68
N ARG A 174 -4.10 71.66 -10.53
CA ARG A 174 -5.41 71.93 -11.16
C ARG A 174 -6.19 73.03 -10.43
N GLN A 175 -5.98 73.18 -9.13
CA GLN A 175 -6.69 74.16 -8.29
C GLN A 175 -5.96 75.50 -8.23
N ARG A 176 -4.62 75.49 -8.29
CA ARG A 176 -3.80 76.70 -8.20
C ARG A 176 -2.57 76.61 -9.11
N ARG A 177 -2.00 77.76 -9.45
CA ARG A 177 -0.73 77.84 -10.16
C ARG A 177 0.36 77.13 -9.36
N MET A 178 1.03 76.20 -10.02
CA MET A 178 2.10 75.40 -9.44
C MET A 178 3.34 76.25 -9.19
N THR A 179 3.96 76.07 -8.03
CA THR A 179 5.25 76.71 -7.71
C THR A 179 6.41 76.00 -8.40
N GLU A 180 7.52 76.71 -8.60
CA GLU A 180 8.73 76.12 -9.20
C GLU A 180 9.24 74.91 -8.39
N ALA A 181 9.26 75.01 -7.06
CA ALA A 181 9.63 73.91 -6.18
C ALA A 181 8.69 72.70 -6.29
N GLU A 182 7.39 72.90 -6.49
CA GLU A 182 6.44 71.81 -6.75
C GLU A 182 6.69 71.16 -8.12
N SER A 183 7.02 71.96 -9.14
CA SER A 183 7.31 71.45 -10.48
C SER A 183 8.56 70.56 -10.50
N GLU A 184 9.65 70.97 -9.84
CA GLU A 184 10.84 70.15 -9.72
C GLU A 184 10.59 68.88 -8.90
N ARG A 185 9.82 68.99 -7.81
CA ARG A 185 9.45 67.84 -6.99
C ARG A 185 8.62 66.84 -7.78
N LEU A 186 7.72 67.31 -8.64
CA LEU A 186 6.94 66.46 -9.53
C LEU A 186 7.85 65.72 -10.51
N VAL A 187 8.83 66.40 -11.13
CA VAL A 187 9.81 65.76 -12.01
C VAL A 187 10.60 64.67 -11.28
N ARG A 188 11.13 64.98 -10.09
CA ARG A 188 11.86 63.98 -9.27
C ARG A 188 10.98 62.79 -8.88
N ASN A 189 9.73 63.02 -8.52
CA ASN A 189 8.79 61.95 -8.16
C ASN A 189 8.40 61.11 -9.38
N ARG A 190 8.28 61.69 -10.58
CA ARG A 190 8.00 60.95 -11.82
C ARG A 190 9.11 59.96 -12.15
N VAL A 191 10.38 60.36 -12.04
CA VAL A 191 11.52 59.45 -12.23
C VAL A 191 11.48 58.30 -11.23
N LYS A 192 11.14 58.57 -9.96
CA LYS A 192 10.99 57.52 -8.94
C LYS A 192 9.81 56.60 -9.21
N LEU A 193 8.69 57.14 -9.68
CA LEU A 193 7.51 56.39 -10.08
C LEU A 193 7.81 55.43 -11.24
N GLU A 194 8.51 55.89 -12.27
CA GLU A 194 8.92 55.03 -13.40
C GLU A 194 9.80 53.88 -12.92
N ARG A 195 10.83 54.18 -12.11
CA ARG A 195 11.70 53.13 -11.54
C ARG A 195 10.93 52.14 -10.66
N ALA A 196 9.99 52.62 -9.85
CA ALA A 196 9.15 51.77 -9.00
C ALA A 196 8.21 50.90 -9.83
N ARG A 197 7.62 51.44 -10.91
CA ARG A 197 6.81 50.68 -11.88
C ARG A 197 7.62 49.56 -12.51
N ASP A 198 8.81 49.86 -13.01
CA ASP A 198 9.64 48.87 -13.70
C ASP A 198 10.05 47.74 -12.75
N ARG A 199 10.36 48.05 -11.48
CA ARG A 199 10.57 47.04 -10.43
C ARG A 199 9.33 46.19 -10.18
N TYR A 200 8.16 46.80 -9.98
CA TYR A 200 6.91 46.09 -9.73
C TYR A 200 6.57 45.12 -10.88
N VAL A 201 6.63 45.60 -12.12
CA VAL A 201 6.36 44.79 -13.32
C VAL A 201 7.34 43.62 -13.42
N ALA A 202 8.63 43.86 -13.20
CA ALA A 202 9.65 42.80 -13.22
C ALA A 202 9.41 41.74 -12.13
N ARG A 203 9.17 42.16 -10.88
CA ARG A 203 8.90 41.24 -9.76
C ARG A 203 7.64 40.41 -10.01
N LYS A 204 6.56 41.04 -10.48
CA LYS A 204 5.31 40.35 -10.78
C LYS A 204 5.45 39.34 -11.92
N ARG A 205 6.19 39.69 -12.98
CA ARG A 205 6.49 38.75 -14.07
C ARG A 205 7.25 37.53 -13.56
N ASN A 206 8.33 37.75 -12.81
CA ASN A 206 9.13 36.67 -12.22
C ASN A 206 8.29 35.76 -11.30
N TYR A 207 7.37 36.34 -10.53
CA TYR A 207 6.44 35.59 -9.70
C TYR A 207 5.52 34.69 -10.52
N ILE A 208 4.88 35.24 -11.56
CA ILE A 208 3.96 34.48 -12.43
C ILE A 208 4.72 33.36 -13.15
N ASP A 209 5.92 33.63 -13.66
CA ASP A 209 6.74 32.63 -14.35
C ASP A 209 7.20 31.52 -13.39
N SER A 210 7.57 31.88 -12.16
CA SER A 210 7.88 30.91 -11.10
C SER A 210 6.66 30.06 -10.72
N ALA A 211 5.48 30.69 -10.64
CA ALA A 211 4.22 29.99 -10.36
C ALA A 211 3.87 28.98 -11.45
N ARG A 212 4.03 29.37 -12.71
CA ARG A 212 3.86 28.50 -13.87
C ARG A 212 4.81 27.32 -13.83
N ALA A 213 6.10 27.58 -13.58
CA ALA A 213 7.12 26.53 -13.52
C ALA A 213 6.80 25.49 -12.44
N LEU A 214 6.43 25.92 -11.24
CA LEU A 214 6.01 24.99 -10.18
C LEU A 214 4.74 24.23 -10.56
N TYR A 215 3.72 24.92 -11.08
CA TYR A 215 2.48 24.26 -11.49
C TYR A 215 2.73 23.13 -12.51
N TYR A 216 3.56 23.36 -13.52
CA TYR A 216 3.90 22.35 -14.53
C TYR A 216 4.88 21.27 -14.04
N LYS A 217 5.63 21.51 -12.96
CA LYS A 217 6.44 20.45 -12.29
C LYS A 217 5.57 19.40 -11.61
N TYR A 218 4.31 19.73 -11.28
CA TYR A 218 3.47 18.87 -10.44
C TYR A 218 2.97 17.58 -11.12
N PRO A 219 2.38 17.59 -12.34
CA PRO A 219 1.94 16.37 -13.00
C PRO A 219 3.03 15.29 -13.20
N PRO A 220 4.26 15.61 -13.69
CA PRO A 220 5.30 14.60 -13.82
C PRO A 220 5.77 14.08 -12.45
N LEU A 221 5.79 14.92 -11.41
CA LEU A 221 6.06 14.48 -10.04
C LEU A 221 5.02 13.45 -9.56
N CYS A 222 3.72 13.70 -9.79
CA CYS A 222 2.68 12.72 -9.46
C CYS A 222 2.86 11.40 -10.20
N ARG A 223 3.20 11.44 -11.50
CA ARG A 223 3.47 10.24 -12.29
C ARG A 223 4.66 9.47 -11.73
N ALA A 224 5.74 10.16 -11.38
CA ALA A 224 6.94 9.56 -10.81
C ALA A 224 6.66 8.91 -9.44
N VAL A 225 5.86 9.57 -8.59
CA VAL A 225 5.40 9.03 -7.31
C VAL A 225 4.56 7.77 -7.52
N LEU A 226 3.60 7.78 -8.44
CA LEU A 226 2.76 6.61 -8.73
C LEU A 226 3.58 5.44 -9.25
N ALA A 227 4.56 5.70 -10.14
CA ALA A 227 5.46 4.67 -10.62
C ALA A 227 6.30 4.08 -9.48
N ALA A 228 6.84 4.92 -8.60
CA ALA A 228 7.61 4.47 -7.44
C ALA A 228 6.76 3.63 -6.47
N LEU A 229 5.52 4.05 -6.21
CA LEU A 229 4.56 3.30 -5.40
C LEU A 229 4.22 1.94 -6.02
N TRP A 230 3.99 1.90 -7.33
CA TRP A 230 3.72 0.66 -8.04
C TRP A 230 4.90 -0.30 -7.96
N SER A 231 6.11 0.17 -8.27
CA SER A 231 7.32 -0.63 -8.14
C SER A 231 7.53 -1.15 -6.72
N TYR A 232 7.30 -0.29 -5.71
CA TYR A 232 7.38 -0.68 -4.30
C TYR A 232 6.36 -1.77 -3.94
N GLN A 233 5.12 -1.65 -4.44
CA GLN A 233 4.07 -2.63 -4.21
C GLN A 233 4.39 -3.97 -4.90
N MET A 234 4.86 -3.93 -6.15
CA MET A 234 5.22 -5.14 -6.90
C MET A 234 6.36 -5.89 -6.25
N SER A 235 7.43 -5.19 -5.84
CA SER A 235 8.54 -5.77 -5.09
C SER A 235 8.07 -6.41 -3.78
N ALA A 236 7.18 -5.74 -3.03
CA ALA A 236 6.61 -6.33 -1.82
C ALA A 236 5.77 -7.59 -2.10
N SER A 237 5.02 -7.62 -3.20
CA SER A 237 4.23 -8.78 -3.62
C SER A 237 5.11 -9.94 -4.08
N GLU A 238 6.16 -9.67 -4.86
CA GLU A 238 7.15 -10.67 -5.31
C GLU A 238 7.85 -11.31 -4.11
N ALA A 239 8.29 -10.50 -3.14
CA ALA A 239 8.91 -11.01 -1.91
C ALA A 239 7.98 -11.92 -1.09
N ILE A 240 6.68 -11.60 -1.03
CA ILE A 240 5.70 -12.46 -0.35
C ILE A 240 5.50 -13.76 -1.11
N GLN A 241 5.40 -13.69 -2.44
CA GLN A 241 5.21 -14.86 -3.27
C GLN A 241 6.40 -15.82 -3.19
N GLU A 242 7.63 -15.30 -3.23
CA GLU A 242 8.85 -16.10 -3.07
C GLU A 242 8.87 -16.86 -1.73
N VAL A 243 8.47 -16.20 -0.64
CA VAL A 243 8.37 -16.87 0.66
C VAL A 243 7.22 -17.87 0.72
N SER A 244 6.10 -17.62 0.04
CA SER A 244 5.00 -18.58 -0.05
C SER A 244 5.45 -19.86 -0.79
N GLU A 245 6.12 -19.70 -1.93
CA GLU A 245 6.65 -20.82 -2.74
C GLU A 245 7.67 -21.63 -1.94
N MET A 246 8.56 -20.96 -1.18
CA MET A 246 9.54 -21.62 -0.31
C MET A 246 8.86 -22.47 0.78
N VAL A 247 7.80 -21.94 1.41
CA VAL A 247 7.04 -22.70 2.43
C VAL A 247 6.30 -23.88 1.79
N GLU A 248 5.66 -23.70 0.63
CA GLU A 248 4.94 -24.77 -0.08
C GLU A 248 5.86 -25.92 -0.52
N GLN A 249 7.04 -25.58 -1.07
CA GLN A 249 8.02 -26.56 -1.51
C GLN A 249 8.51 -27.40 -0.33
N GLN A 250 8.78 -26.77 0.81
CA GLN A 250 9.26 -27.50 1.97
C GLN A 250 8.17 -28.33 2.64
N VAL A 251 6.92 -27.85 2.69
CA VAL A 251 5.78 -28.68 3.12
C VAL A 251 5.64 -29.91 2.22
N SER A 252 5.82 -29.76 0.91
CA SER A 252 5.77 -30.87 -0.04
C SER A 252 6.88 -31.89 0.21
N ASN A 253 8.12 -31.42 0.42
CA ASN A 253 9.26 -32.27 0.79
C ASN A 253 8.99 -33.05 2.09
N ASN A 254 8.43 -32.39 3.10
CA ASN A 254 8.13 -33.04 4.39
C ASN A 254 7.02 -34.08 4.27
N ILE A 255 6.01 -33.84 3.43
CA ILE A 255 4.96 -34.84 3.12
C ILE A 255 5.57 -36.06 2.41
N GLU A 256 6.50 -35.86 1.47
CA GLU A 256 7.19 -36.98 0.81
C GLU A 256 8.08 -37.77 1.77
N LEU A 257 8.82 -37.09 2.66
CA LEU A 257 9.63 -37.73 3.69
C LEU A 257 8.78 -38.55 4.67
N ALA A 258 7.61 -38.03 5.07
CA ALA A 258 6.69 -38.76 5.92
C ALA A 258 6.17 -40.04 5.24
N LYS A 259 5.90 -40.00 3.93
CA LYS A 259 5.50 -41.18 3.15
C LYS A 259 6.62 -42.23 3.06
N THR A 260 7.89 -41.84 2.98
CA THR A 260 9.01 -42.79 2.87
C THR A 260 9.36 -43.46 4.20
N LEU A 261 9.21 -42.73 5.32
CA LEU A 261 9.38 -43.28 6.67
C LEU A 261 8.33 -44.34 7.01
N ASP A 262 7.08 -44.15 6.59
CA ASP A 262 5.99 -45.12 6.83
C ASP A 262 6.27 -46.46 6.13
N VAL A 263 6.87 -46.44 4.93
CA VAL A 263 7.26 -47.63 4.16
C VAL A 263 8.41 -48.41 4.81
N GLN A 264 9.38 -47.75 5.46
CA GLN A 264 10.48 -48.42 6.14
C GLN A 264 10.05 -49.08 7.46
N SER A 265 8.97 -48.60 8.09
CA SER A 265 8.43 -49.17 9.34
C SER A 265 7.59 -50.45 9.14
N MET A 266 7.20 -50.77 7.91
CA MET A 266 6.37 -51.94 7.57
C MET A 266 7.13 -53.12 6.95
N SER A 267 8.46 -53.12 6.92
CA SER A 267 9.23 -54.27 6.42
C SER A 267 9.54 -55.25 7.57
N PRO A 268 8.90 -56.43 7.68
CA PRO A 268 9.25 -57.38 8.70
C PRO A 268 10.51 -58.14 8.28
N ALA A 269 11.60 -57.99 9.04
CA ALA A 269 12.71 -58.92 9.01
C ALA A 269 12.22 -60.27 9.52
N ILE A 270 11.97 -61.22 8.62
CA ILE A 270 11.76 -62.63 8.98
C ILE A 270 13.15 -63.30 8.95
N PRO A 271 13.65 -63.83 10.08
CA PRO A 271 14.84 -64.68 10.09
C PRO A 271 14.51 -66.00 9.40
N GLU A 272 15.33 -66.39 8.41
CA GLU A 272 15.33 -67.74 7.86
C GLU A 272 15.86 -68.72 8.90
N GLU A 273 14.98 -69.42 9.61
CA GLU A 273 15.36 -70.68 10.25
C GLU A 273 14.14 -71.62 10.36
N ASP A 274 14.28 -72.76 9.67
CA ASP A 274 13.69 -74.07 9.92
C ASP A 274 12.18 -74.19 10.15
N ARG A 275 11.42 -74.47 9.07
CA ARG A 275 10.31 -75.44 9.09
C ARG A 275 10.16 -76.20 7.76
N GLU A 276 10.83 -77.35 7.69
CA GLU A 276 10.37 -78.47 6.88
C GLU A 276 8.96 -78.88 7.33
N VAL A 277 7.95 -78.70 6.47
CA VAL A 277 6.72 -79.51 6.53
C VAL A 277 6.37 -79.95 5.11
N LYS A 278 6.35 -81.27 4.94
CA LYS A 278 6.04 -82.00 3.72
C LYS A 278 4.63 -81.68 3.20
N ARG A 279 4.55 -81.59 1.88
CA ARG A 279 3.33 -81.58 1.06
C ARG A 279 2.62 -82.91 1.18
N ASP A 280 1.29 -82.90 1.30
CA ASP A 280 0.38 -83.92 0.77
C ASP A 280 -1.04 -83.30 0.57
N ASP A 281 -1.37 -83.08 -0.71
CA ASP A 281 -2.70 -83.17 -1.37
C ASP A 281 -3.85 -82.12 -1.17
N PRO A 282 -4.81 -82.02 -2.14
CA PRO A 282 -5.17 -80.78 -2.83
C PRO A 282 -6.59 -80.27 -2.55
N ASP A 283 -6.94 -79.12 -3.15
CA ASP A 283 -8.22 -78.38 -3.08
C ASP A 283 -8.39 -77.42 -1.89
N ILE A 284 -7.75 -76.25 -2.00
CA ILE A 284 -8.26 -75.00 -1.41
C ILE A 284 -8.28 -73.93 -2.52
N PRO A 285 -9.42 -73.25 -2.76
CA PRO A 285 -9.59 -72.36 -3.90
C PRO A 285 -8.65 -71.16 -3.86
N LEU A 286 -8.09 -70.87 -5.03
CA LEU A 286 -7.40 -69.63 -5.34
C LEU A 286 -8.26 -68.41 -4.94
N THR A 287 -7.59 -67.40 -4.41
CA THR A 287 -7.98 -65.97 -4.36
C THR A 287 -8.65 -65.40 -3.10
N SER A 288 -7.84 -65.27 -2.03
CA SER A 288 -7.91 -64.08 -1.15
C SER A 288 -7.60 -62.76 -1.92
N TYR A 289 -7.09 -62.86 -3.16
CA TYR A 289 -6.91 -61.76 -4.08
C TYR A 289 -8.22 -61.20 -4.68
N GLU A 290 -9.30 -61.99 -4.72
CA GLU A 290 -10.62 -61.51 -5.15
C GLU A 290 -11.42 -60.86 -4.00
N ALA A 291 -11.15 -61.27 -2.75
CA ALA A 291 -11.67 -60.57 -1.57
C ALA A 291 -11.01 -59.18 -1.37
N ALA A 292 -9.72 -59.05 -1.72
CA ALA A 292 -9.01 -57.77 -1.67
C ALA A 292 -9.40 -56.81 -2.82
N LYS A 293 -9.88 -57.32 -3.96
CA LYS A 293 -10.37 -56.50 -5.08
C LYS A 293 -11.81 -55.99 -4.92
N LYS A 294 -12.52 -56.39 -3.85
CA LYS A 294 -13.91 -56.01 -3.59
C LYS A 294 -14.07 -54.82 -2.62
N PHE A 295 -12.97 -54.18 -2.19
CA PHE A 295 -12.99 -52.97 -1.36
C PHE A 295 -12.75 -51.67 -2.13
N GLU A 296 -12.75 -51.71 -3.47
CA GLU A 296 -12.59 -50.52 -4.32
C GLU A 296 -13.96 -49.98 -4.79
N LYS A 297 -14.82 -49.60 -3.82
CA LYS A 297 -15.86 -48.57 -3.90
C LYS A 297 -16.71 -48.65 -2.63
N GLN A 298 -16.41 -47.81 -1.64
CA GLN A 298 -17.40 -47.44 -0.64
C GLN A 298 -17.78 -45.97 -0.85
N PRO A 299 -19.03 -45.65 -1.25
CA PRO A 299 -19.58 -44.32 -1.04
C PRO A 299 -19.72 -44.09 0.47
N SER A 300 -19.44 -42.87 0.92
CA SER A 300 -19.45 -42.51 2.34
C SER A 300 -20.75 -42.91 3.04
N GLU A 301 -20.67 -43.81 4.03
CA GLU A 301 -21.81 -44.22 4.90
C GLU A 301 -22.22 -43.12 5.90
N VAL A 302 -22.26 -41.85 5.49
CA VAL A 302 -22.91 -40.79 6.27
C VAL A 302 -24.29 -40.56 5.64
N PRO A 303 -25.41 -40.87 6.33
CA PRO A 303 -26.73 -40.67 5.76
C PRO A 303 -26.94 -39.18 5.44
N LEU A 304 -27.13 -38.89 4.16
CA LEU A 304 -27.37 -37.54 3.66
C LEU A 304 -28.64 -36.95 4.28
N PRO A 305 -28.69 -35.63 4.55
CA PRO A 305 -29.89 -34.98 5.05
C PRO A 305 -31.08 -35.17 4.09
N PRO A 306 -32.34 -35.16 4.60
CA PRO A 306 -33.52 -35.31 3.74
C PRO A 306 -33.52 -34.31 2.58
N GLY A 307 -33.72 -34.79 1.36
CA GLY A 307 -33.75 -33.95 0.15
C GLY A 307 -32.39 -33.75 -0.54
N TRP A 308 -31.33 -34.41 -0.09
CA TRP A 308 -30.03 -34.43 -0.76
C TRP A 308 -29.77 -35.76 -1.47
N GLU A 309 -29.29 -35.71 -2.71
CA GLU A 309 -28.92 -36.89 -3.51
C GLU A 309 -27.46 -36.80 -3.95
N GLU A 310 -26.71 -37.89 -3.82
CA GLU A 310 -25.34 -38.01 -4.32
C GLU A 310 -25.34 -38.54 -5.75
N ARG A 311 -24.62 -37.85 -6.64
CA ARG A 311 -24.44 -38.27 -8.04
C ARG A 311 -22.97 -38.20 -8.42
N ILE A 312 -22.58 -39.03 -9.39
CA ILE A 312 -21.25 -39.00 -10.01
C ILE A 312 -21.39 -38.32 -11.36
N ASP A 313 -20.57 -37.30 -11.61
CA ASP A 313 -20.52 -36.63 -12.90
C ASP A 313 -19.89 -37.57 -13.95
N PRO A 314 -20.61 -37.93 -15.03
CA PRO A 314 -20.09 -38.82 -16.07
C PRO A 314 -18.89 -38.24 -16.84
N ALA A 315 -18.66 -36.93 -16.82
CA ALA A 315 -17.52 -36.30 -17.49
C ALA A 315 -16.23 -36.28 -16.64
N THR A 316 -16.36 -36.07 -15.34
CA THR A 316 -15.20 -35.86 -14.44
C THR A 316 -14.98 -37.00 -13.44
N GLY A 317 -15.94 -37.90 -13.28
CA GLY A 317 -15.90 -38.99 -12.30
C GLY A 317 -15.98 -38.52 -10.85
N ARG A 318 -16.20 -37.22 -10.61
CA ARG A 318 -16.29 -36.63 -9.26
C ARG A 318 -17.71 -36.74 -8.71
N ILE A 319 -17.79 -36.91 -7.40
CA ILE A 319 -19.04 -36.93 -6.65
C ILE A 319 -19.53 -35.49 -6.45
N PHE A 320 -20.80 -35.24 -6.72
CA PHE A 320 -21.49 -33.98 -6.43
C PHE A 320 -22.85 -34.25 -5.76
N TYR A 321 -23.31 -33.28 -4.96
CA TYR A 321 -24.52 -33.40 -4.16
C TYR A 321 -25.60 -32.48 -4.72
N ILE A 322 -26.80 -33.01 -4.91
CA ILE A 322 -27.97 -32.30 -5.42
C ILE A 322 -28.94 -32.04 -4.28
N SER A 323 -29.27 -30.77 -4.02
CA SER A 323 -30.36 -30.39 -3.12
C SER A 323 -31.66 -30.31 -3.91
N HIS A 324 -32.59 -31.24 -3.65
CA HIS A 324 -33.94 -31.22 -4.22
C HIS A 324 -34.83 -30.13 -3.58
N ALA A 325 -34.46 -29.64 -2.39
CA ALA A 325 -35.15 -28.54 -1.72
C ALA A 325 -34.85 -27.18 -2.37
N GLU A 326 -33.60 -26.96 -2.78
CA GLU A 326 -33.12 -25.67 -3.30
C GLU A 326 -32.87 -25.70 -4.82
N LYS A 327 -32.97 -26.88 -5.46
CA LYS A 327 -32.62 -27.11 -6.87
C LYS A 327 -31.19 -26.65 -7.20
N THR A 328 -30.26 -26.85 -6.27
CA THR A 328 -28.86 -26.45 -6.37
C THR A 328 -27.94 -27.68 -6.33
N THR A 329 -26.77 -27.56 -6.96
CA THR A 329 -25.73 -28.59 -6.96
C THR A 329 -24.49 -28.06 -6.25
N SER A 330 -23.92 -28.85 -5.32
CA SER A 330 -22.73 -28.51 -4.54
C SER A 330 -21.66 -29.59 -4.66
N TRP A 331 -20.40 -29.16 -4.71
CA TRP A 331 -19.23 -30.04 -4.66
C TRP A 331 -18.80 -30.41 -3.23
N VAL A 332 -19.46 -29.81 -2.23
CA VAL A 332 -19.18 -30.02 -0.80
C VAL A 332 -20.35 -30.77 -0.17
N PRO A 333 -20.11 -31.86 0.61
CA PRO A 333 -21.18 -32.59 1.29
C PRO A 333 -21.94 -31.69 2.28
N PRO A 334 -23.28 -31.75 2.30
CA PRO A 334 -24.08 -30.99 3.26
C PRO A 334 -23.80 -31.47 4.69
N THR A 335 -23.50 -30.53 5.60
CA THR A 335 -23.27 -30.86 7.02
C THR A 335 -24.60 -31.09 7.74
N PRO A 336 -24.70 -32.09 8.62
CA PRO A 336 -25.95 -32.37 9.31
C PRO A 336 -26.37 -31.21 10.26
N PRO A 337 -27.69 -30.97 10.43
CA PRO A 337 -28.23 -29.77 11.07
C PRO A 337 -27.85 -29.59 12.56
N LYS A 338 -27.30 -30.61 13.22
CA LYS A 338 -26.77 -30.49 14.58
C LYS A 338 -25.54 -29.57 14.69
N TYR A 339 -24.79 -29.36 13.60
CA TYR A 339 -23.54 -28.59 13.62
C TYR A 339 -23.69 -27.14 13.15
N GLU A 340 -24.82 -26.77 12.55
CA GLU A 340 -25.05 -25.41 12.04
C GLU A 340 -25.27 -24.38 13.17
N LYS A 341 -25.83 -24.81 14.31
CA LYS A 341 -26.07 -23.94 15.48
C LYS A 341 -24.79 -23.55 16.23
N ALA A 342 -23.70 -24.30 16.11
CA ALA A 342 -22.44 -24.01 16.79
C ALA A 342 -21.59 -22.93 16.10
N LEU A 343 -21.80 -22.71 14.79
CA LEU A 343 -21.06 -21.73 13.99
C LEU A 343 -21.65 -20.29 14.07
N LYS A 344 -22.86 -20.12 14.59
CA LYS A 344 -23.57 -18.83 14.68
C LYS A 344 -23.61 -18.18 16.07
N ALA A 345 -22.95 -18.73 17.09
CA ALA A 345 -22.94 -18.12 18.43
C ALA A 345 -21.89 -16.98 18.55
N PRO A 346 -22.21 -15.80 19.12
CA PRO A 346 -21.28 -14.71 19.30
C PRO A 346 -20.33 -14.96 20.50
N LYS A 347 -19.06 -14.54 20.37
CA LYS A 347 -18.00 -14.74 21.37
C LYS A 347 -18.27 -13.95 22.67
N PRO A 348 -18.03 -14.53 23.86
CA PRO A 348 -18.19 -13.80 25.12
C PRO A 348 -17.07 -12.76 25.34
N HIS A 349 -17.47 -11.62 25.90
CA HIS A 349 -16.62 -10.48 26.26
C HIS A 349 -15.95 -10.76 27.61
N ILE A 350 -14.60 -10.70 27.68
CA ILE A 350 -13.85 -10.89 28.93
C ILE A 350 -13.38 -9.52 29.44
N GLU A 351 -13.92 -9.11 30.59
CA GLU A 351 -13.49 -7.93 31.35
C GLU A 351 -12.08 -8.10 31.91
N LYS A 352 -11.34 -6.99 31.92
CA LYS A 352 -9.92 -6.91 32.34
C LYS A 352 -9.83 -6.93 33.87
N MET A 353 -9.10 -7.89 34.45
CA MET A 353 -8.60 -7.83 35.84
C MET A 353 -7.13 -7.38 35.84
N THR A 354 -6.83 -6.29 36.55
CA THR A 354 -5.47 -5.80 36.87
C THR A 354 -4.97 -6.40 38.19
N PRO A 355 -3.67 -6.71 38.35
CA PRO A 355 -3.13 -7.23 39.60
C PRO A 355 -2.42 -6.14 40.42
N GLU A 356 -3.03 -5.72 41.52
CA GLU A 356 -2.34 -5.10 42.65
C GLU A 356 -2.88 -5.69 43.96
N SER A 357 -2.01 -5.78 44.96
CA SER A 357 -2.20 -6.34 46.31
C SER A 357 -1.99 -7.86 46.46
N VAL A 358 -0.72 -8.25 46.66
CA VAL A 358 -0.37 -9.19 47.74
C VAL A 358 0.92 -8.69 48.40
N ARG A 359 0.77 -7.96 49.52
CA ARG A 359 1.73 -7.99 50.63
C ARG A 359 1.22 -9.06 51.60
N VAL A 360 2.10 -9.94 52.04
CA VAL A 360 2.65 -10.06 53.42
C VAL A 360 3.78 -11.09 53.34
#